data_AF-A0A9D9VQV2-F1
#
_entry.id   AF-A0A9D9VQV2-F1
#
_cell.length_a   1.000
_cell.length_b   1.000
_cell.length_c   1.000
_cell.angle_alpha   90.00
_cell.angle_beta   90.00
_cell.angle_gamma   90.00
#
_symmetry.space_group_name_H-M   'P 1'
#
loop_
_entity.id
_entity.type
_entity.pdbx_description
1 polymer ?
#
loop_
_entity_poly.entity_id
_entity_poly.type
_entity_poly.pdbx_seq_one_letter_code
_entity_poly.pdbx_strand_id
1 'polypeptide(L)'
;MFDIGFAELLLIGVVGLLVIGPERLPSTIRTVSAWVAQIRRGFNQIRSEVEQELHNDAVMQELRKTGSDLKRDAQQASDSFKTATGGNTATGPASTASPGQAGSEKASPDPASVRTAGDGETTSRVQEPPEK
;
A
#
# COMPACT_ATOMS: atom_id res chain seq x y z
N MET A 1 -17.48 -9.19 -6.88
CA MET A 1 -18.83 -9.51 -6.42
C MET A 1 -18.70 -10.65 -5.43
N PHE A 2 -18.61 -10.30 -4.14
CA PHE A 2 -18.51 -11.24 -3.03
C PHE A 2 -19.50 -10.77 -1.97
N ASP A 3 -20.77 -10.80 -2.33
CA ASP A 3 -21.90 -10.46 -1.49
C ASP A 3 -22.16 -11.62 -0.50
N ILE A 4 -21.14 -11.96 0.28
CA ILE A 4 -21.23 -12.88 1.42
C ILE A 4 -21.73 -12.05 2.59
N GLY A 5 -23.05 -12.02 2.74
CA GLY A 5 -23.73 -11.49 3.90
C GLY A 5 -23.86 -12.52 5.02
N PHE A 6 -24.56 -12.11 6.07
CA PHE A 6 -24.89 -12.99 7.20
C PHE A 6 -25.79 -14.16 6.77
N ALA A 7 -26.68 -13.94 5.79
CA ALA A 7 -27.59 -14.97 5.28
C ALA A 7 -26.84 -16.11 4.58
N GLU A 8 -25.85 -15.78 3.75
CA GLU A 8 -24.99 -16.73 3.04
C GLU A 8 -24.14 -17.55 4.02
N LEU A 9 -23.56 -16.91 5.04
CA LEU A 9 -22.83 -17.61 6.10
C LEU A 9 -23.73 -18.57 6.89
N LEU A 10 -24.97 -18.17 7.20
CA LEU A 10 -25.95 -19.01 7.88
C LEU A 10 -26.36 -20.21 7.00
N LEU A 11 -26.61 -19.98 5.70
CA LEU A 11 -26.94 -21.03 4.74
C LEU A 11 -25.80 -22.06 4.61
N ILE A 12 -24.56 -21.60 4.44
CA ILE A 12 -23.37 -22.46 4.40
C ILE A 12 -23.20 -23.21 5.73
N GLY A 13 -23.49 -22.56 6.86
CA GLY A 13 -23.56 -23.19 8.17
C GLY A 13 -24.54 -24.35 8.19
N VAL A 14 -25.82 -24.12 7.88
CA VAL A 14 -26.87 -25.16 7.86
C VAL A 14 -26.53 -26.31 6.92
N VAL A 15 -26.04 -26.03 5.71
CA VAL A 15 -25.59 -27.06 4.76
C VAL A 15 -24.40 -27.85 5.31
N GLY A 16 -23.43 -27.18 5.93
CA GLY A 16 -22.30 -27.83 6.60
C GLY A 16 -22.74 -28.73 7.75
N LEU A 17 -23.68 -28.28 8.59
CA LEU A 17 -24.28 -29.07 9.67
C LEU A 17 -25.00 -30.31 9.12
N LEU A 18 -25.67 -30.20 7.97
CA LEU A 18 -26.41 -31.31 7.36
C LEU A 18 -25.49 -32.35 6.71
N VAL A 19 -24.45 -31.90 5.99
CA VAL A 19 -23.53 -32.79 5.24
C VAL A 19 -22.51 -33.47 6.15
N ILE A 20 -21.92 -32.73 7.09
CA ILE A 20 -20.86 -33.23 7.99
C ILE A 20 -21.46 -33.79 9.29
N GLY A 21 -22.63 -33.29 9.70
CA GLY A 21 -23.25 -33.55 11.00
C GLY A 21 -22.84 -32.50 12.04
N PRO A 22 -23.78 -32.04 12.90
CA PRO A 22 -23.52 -30.99 13.90
C PRO A 22 -22.46 -31.39 14.93
N GLU A 23 -22.30 -32.69 15.22
CA GLU A 23 -21.27 -33.19 16.15
C GLU A 23 -19.86 -33.19 15.55
N ARG A 24 -19.74 -33.35 14.22
CA ARG A 24 -18.43 -33.51 13.56
C ARG A 24 -17.86 -32.18 13.08
N LEU A 25 -18.71 -31.23 12.66
CA LEU A 25 -18.30 -29.88 12.26
C LEU A 25 -17.36 -29.19 13.28
N PRO A 26 -17.66 -29.11 14.59
CA PRO A 26 -16.74 -28.50 15.57
C PRO A 26 -15.42 -29.25 15.71
N SER A 27 -15.40 -30.58 15.49
CA SER A 27 -14.17 -31.38 15.45
C SER A 27 -13.34 -31.06 14.19
N THR A 28 -13.98 -30.97 13.03
CA THR A 28 -13.34 -30.59 11.76
C THR A 28 -12.74 -29.18 11.83
N ILE A 29 -13.46 -28.21 12.40
CA ILE A 29 -12.92 -26.85 12.62
C ILE A 29 -11.67 -26.90 13.50
N ARG A 30 -11.66 -27.70 14.58
CA ARG A 30 -10.47 -27.83 15.44
C ARG A 30 -9.27 -28.39 14.67
N THR A 31 -9.45 -29.41 13.84
CA THR A 31 -8.36 -29.98 13.02
C THR A 31 -7.87 -28.99 11.96
N VAL A 32 -8.77 -28.37 11.20
CA VAL A 32 -8.41 -27.40 10.16
C VAL A 32 -7.75 -26.16 10.76
N SER A 33 -8.29 -25.64 11.87
CA SER A 33 -7.69 -24.48 12.56
C SER A 33 -6.35 -24.81 13.20
N ALA A 34 -6.11 -26.04 13.67
CA ALA A 34 -4.78 -26.47 14.13
C ALA A 34 -3.75 -26.48 12.98
N TRP A 35 -4.12 -26.97 11.80
CA TRP A 35 -3.27 -26.93 10.60
C TRP A 35 -2.99 -25.49 10.16
N VAL A 36 -4.02 -24.63 10.07
CA VAL A 36 -3.88 -23.21 9.74
C VAL A 36 -3.06 -22.47 10.80
N ALA A 37 -3.19 -22.82 12.09
CA ALA A 37 -2.39 -22.25 13.16
C ALA A 37 -0.91 -22.64 13.05
N GLN A 38 -0.60 -23.88 12.65
CA GLN A 38 0.77 -24.32 12.41
C GLN A 38 1.41 -23.56 11.23
N ILE A 39 0.67 -23.38 10.13
CA ILE A 39 1.11 -22.58 8.99
C ILE A 39 1.35 -21.12 9.42
N ARG A 40 0.39 -20.50 10.13
CA ARG A 40 0.53 -19.14 10.67
C ARG A 40 1.74 -18.99 11.60
N ARG A 41 2.03 -19.99 12.44
CA ARG A 41 3.22 -20.00 13.31
C ARG A 41 4.51 -19.99 12.49
N GLY A 42 4.60 -20.79 11.43
CA GLY A 42 5.74 -20.76 10.50
C GLY A 42 5.95 -19.38 9.86
N PHE A 43 4.89 -18.76 9.35
CA PHE A 43 4.96 -17.39 8.82
C PHE A 43 5.35 -16.35 9.89
N ASN A 44 4.87 -16.49 11.12
CA ASN A 44 5.22 -15.59 12.21
C ASN A 44 6.67 -15.77 12.66
N GLN A 45 7.20 -16.99 12.64
CA GLN A 45 8.60 -17.28 12.95
C GLN A 45 9.53 -16.64 11.91
N ILE A 46 9.25 -16.84 10.62
CA ILE A 46 10.00 -16.21 9.52
C ILE A 46 9.92 -14.68 9.63
N ARG A 47 8.74 -14.12 9.93
CA ARG A 47 8.61 -12.67 10.20
C ARG A 47 9.45 -12.22 11.39
N SER A 48 9.47 -12.98 12.48
CA SER A 48 10.26 -12.64 13.67
C SER A 48 11.76 -12.68 13.41
N GLU A 49 12.24 -13.66 12.65
CA GLU A 49 13.64 -13.77 12.25
C GLU A 49 14.03 -12.63 11.29
N VAL A 50 13.16 -12.30 10.33
CA VAL A 50 13.33 -11.13 9.44
C VAL A 50 13.31 -9.81 10.20
N GLU A 51 12.39 -9.60 11.15
CA GLU A 51 12.31 -8.36 11.94
C GLU A 51 13.50 -8.21 12.90
N GLN A 52 14.14 -9.33 13.29
CA GLN A 52 15.24 -9.37 14.25
C GLN A 52 16.63 -9.28 13.60
N GLU A 53 16.78 -9.69 12.33
CA GLU A 53 18.03 -9.52 11.54
C GLU A 53 17.99 -8.35 10.55
N LEU A 54 16.80 -7.99 10.03
CA LEU A 54 16.61 -6.93 9.05
C LEU A 54 15.74 -5.81 9.63
N HIS A 55 16.40 -4.80 10.19
CA HIS A 55 15.79 -3.48 10.33
C HIS A 55 15.15 -3.07 8.99
N ASN A 56 13.94 -2.52 9.05
CA ASN A 56 12.92 -2.44 7.98
C ASN A 56 13.37 -2.03 6.56
N ASP A 57 14.54 -1.41 6.40
CA ASP A 57 15.01 -0.82 5.15
C ASP A 57 15.21 -1.84 4.01
N ALA A 58 15.83 -3.00 4.26
CA ALA A 58 16.18 -3.94 3.19
C ALA A 58 14.94 -4.52 2.48
N VAL A 59 13.99 -5.03 3.26
CA VAL A 59 12.74 -5.60 2.75
C VAL A 59 11.85 -4.51 2.15
N MET A 60 11.76 -3.32 2.78
CA MET A 60 11.03 -2.20 2.20
C MET A 60 11.64 -1.71 0.88
N GLN A 61 12.97 -1.74 0.74
CA GLN A 61 13.65 -1.36 -0.50
C GLN A 61 13.39 -2.37 -1.62
N GLU A 62 13.41 -3.68 -1.32
CA GLU A 62 13.08 -4.72 -2.30
C GLU A 62 11.61 -4.68 -2.72
N LEU A 63 10.66 -4.58 -1.77
CA LEU A 63 9.24 -4.40 -2.07
C LEU A 63 8.96 -3.12 -2.87
N ARG A 64 9.64 -2.01 -2.56
CA ARG A 64 9.55 -0.77 -3.34
C ARG A 64 10.11 -0.94 -4.76
N LYS A 65 11.20 -1.69 -4.93
CA LYS A 65 11.80 -1.96 -6.24
C LYS A 65 10.86 -2.82 -7.09
N THR A 66 10.48 -4.00 -6.61
CA THR A 66 9.52 -4.89 -7.30
C THR A 66 8.19 -4.20 -7.59
N GLY A 67 7.65 -3.41 -6.65
CA GLY A 67 6.42 -2.64 -6.87
C GLY A 67 6.58 -1.50 -7.89
N SER A 68 7.77 -0.91 -8.02
CA SER A 68 8.08 0.09 -9.04
C SER A 68 8.22 -0.53 -10.42
N ASP A 69 8.86 -1.70 -10.51
CA ASP A 69 9.06 -2.44 -11.76
C ASP A 69 7.71 -2.94 -12.30
N LEU A 70 6.90 -3.61 -11.46
CA LEU A 70 5.53 -4.00 -11.82
C LEU A 70 4.66 -2.81 -12.26
N LYS A 71 4.82 -1.64 -11.63
CA LYS A 71 4.08 -0.44 -12.01
C LYS A 71 4.52 0.11 -13.38
N ARG A 72 5.81 0.07 -13.69
CA ARG A 72 6.35 0.43 -15.02
C ARG A 72 5.85 -0.52 -16.10
N ASP A 73 5.83 -1.82 -15.82
CA ASP A 73 5.37 -2.83 -16.77
C ASP A 73 3.86 -2.71 -17.00
N ALA A 74 3.07 -2.52 -15.94
CA ALA A 74 1.64 -2.26 -16.05
C ALA A 74 1.32 -0.96 -16.80
N GLN A 75 2.12 0.11 -16.60
CA GLN A 75 1.99 1.36 -17.36
C GLN A 75 2.29 1.12 -18.84
N GLN A 76 3.45 0.54 -19.18
CA GLN A 76 3.83 0.21 -20.56
C GLN A 76 2.80 -0.69 -21.26
N ALA A 77 2.26 -1.69 -20.56
CA ALA A 77 1.19 -2.54 -21.08
C ALA A 77 -0.09 -1.72 -21.35
N SER A 78 -0.47 -0.82 -20.43
CA SER A 78 -1.64 0.05 -20.59
C SER A 78 -1.49 1.09 -21.70
N ASP A 79 -0.28 1.62 -21.90
CA ASP A 79 0.02 2.61 -22.94
C ASP A 79 0.15 1.94 -24.32
N SER A 80 0.73 0.74 -24.38
CA SER A 80 0.74 -0.10 -25.58
C SER A 80 -0.68 -0.51 -25.98
N PHE A 81 -1.52 -0.90 -25.01
CA PHE A 81 -2.92 -1.22 -25.24
C PHE A 81 -3.73 0.00 -25.72
N LYS A 82 -3.56 1.17 -25.10
CA LYS A 82 -4.17 2.43 -25.56
C LYS A 82 -3.73 2.80 -26.98
N THR A 83 -2.45 2.62 -27.31
CA THR A 83 -1.92 2.90 -28.65
C THR A 83 -2.50 1.93 -29.67
N ALA A 84 -2.52 0.63 -29.38
CA ALA A 84 -3.10 -0.39 -30.26
C ALA A 84 -4.63 -0.26 -30.44
N THR A 85 -5.34 0.27 -29.43
CA THR A 85 -6.80 0.44 -29.46
C THR A 85 -7.24 1.82 -29.97
N GLY A 86 -6.34 2.82 -29.98
CA GLY A 86 -6.63 4.20 -30.38
C GLY A 86 -5.97 4.67 -31.70
N GLY A 87 -4.94 3.97 -32.19
CA GLY A 87 -4.08 4.43 -33.28
C GLY A 87 -4.48 3.99 -34.69
N ASN A 88 -5.74 4.21 -35.13
CA ASN A 88 -6.18 3.70 -36.43
C ASN A 88 -7.04 4.65 -37.31
N THR A 89 -6.81 5.97 -37.25
CA THR A 89 -7.32 6.92 -38.27
C THR A 89 -6.30 8.01 -38.65
N ALA A 90 -6.16 8.29 -39.96
CA ALA A 90 -5.40 9.37 -40.64
C ALA A 90 -3.85 9.34 -40.50
N THR A 91 -3.07 9.09 -41.58
CA THR A 91 -2.66 10.03 -42.65
C THR A 91 -1.82 11.20 -42.11
N GLY A 92 -0.56 11.46 -42.46
CA GLY A 92 0.36 10.97 -43.50
C GLY A 92 1.70 11.74 -43.39
N PRO A 93 2.72 11.52 -44.24
CA PRO A 93 4.09 12.03 -43.98
C PRO A 93 4.40 13.38 -44.65
N ALA A 94 4.68 14.43 -43.86
CA ALA A 94 5.55 15.56 -44.20
C ALA A 94 5.62 16.62 -43.07
N SER A 95 6.82 17.01 -42.62
CA SER A 95 7.29 18.42 -42.60
C SER A 95 8.55 18.62 -41.74
N THR A 96 9.61 18.93 -42.46
CA THR A 96 10.96 19.37 -42.08
C THR A 96 10.99 20.68 -41.27
N ALA A 97 12.09 20.91 -40.52
CA ALA A 97 12.58 22.22 -40.01
C ALA A 97 11.75 22.89 -38.88
N SER A 98 12.30 23.66 -37.92
CA SER A 98 13.68 23.99 -37.49
C SER A 98 13.62 24.48 -36.02
N PRO A 99 14.67 24.33 -35.18
CA PRO A 99 14.72 25.00 -33.87
C PRO A 99 15.00 26.51 -34.03
N GLY A 100 14.29 27.35 -33.27
CA GLY A 100 14.40 28.81 -33.27
C GLY A 100 14.34 29.38 -31.86
N GLN A 101 15.14 30.41 -31.58
CA GLN A 101 15.57 30.84 -30.24
C GLN A 101 15.11 32.28 -29.91
N ALA A 102 15.16 32.62 -28.62
CA ALA A 102 15.01 33.97 -28.02
C ALA A 102 13.58 34.52 -27.87
N GLY A 103 13.24 35.26 -26.81
CA GLY A 103 14.05 35.60 -25.61
C GLY A 103 13.40 36.72 -24.77
N SER A 104 14.01 37.06 -23.63
CA SER A 104 13.69 38.22 -22.76
C SER A 104 12.30 38.20 -22.05
N GLU A 105 12.11 38.71 -20.82
CA GLU A 105 13.00 39.41 -19.88
C GLU A 105 12.41 39.47 -18.44
N LYS A 106 13.27 39.85 -17.48
CA LYS A 106 12.96 40.74 -16.32
C LYS A 106 12.84 40.15 -14.90
N ALA A 107 14.00 40.16 -14.23
CA ALA A 107 14.26 40.69 -12.88
C ALA A 107 13.58 40.09 -11.61
N SER A 108 14.36 39.27 -10.88
CA SER A 108 14.60 39.41 -9.43
C SER A 108 15.56 40.62 -9.19
N PRO A 109 15.81 41.17 -7.96
CA PRO A 109 15.76 40.62 -6.59
C PRO A 109 14.78 41.40 -5.66
N ASP A 110 14.64 41.22 -4.34
CA ASP A 110 15.63 40.92 -3.28
C ASP A 110 15.00 40.38 -1.96
N PRO A 111 15.74 39.69 -1.06
CA PRO A 111 15.18 39.02 0.11
C PRO A 111 15.67 39.54 1.48
N ALA A 112 14.83 40.27 2.25
CA ALA A 112 15.02 40.40 3.71
C ALA A 112 13.80 40.98 4.48
N SER A 113 13.25 40.18 5.39
CA SER A 113 12.71 40.63 6.70
C SER A 113 12.44 39.37 7.54
N VAL A 114 13.37 38.95 8.40
CA VAL A 114 13.69 39.48 9.74
C VAL A 114 12.89 38.75 10.83
N ARG A 115 13.63 38.30 11.84
CA ARG A 115 13.19 37.48 12.97
C ARG A 115 12.34 38.28 13.94
N THR A 116 11.50 37.59 14.70
CA THR A 116 11.16 38.02 16.07
C THR A 116 11.15 36.79 16.96
N ALA A 117 11.68 36.92 18.17
CA ALA A 117 11.79 35.88 19.17
C ALA A 117 11.41 36.48 20.54
N GLY A 118 11.01 35.61 21.47
CA GLY A 118 10.93 35.95 22.89
C GLY A 118 9.51 36.08 23.45
N ASP A 119 9.43 35.71 24.72
CA ASP A 119 8.37 35.98 25.71
C ASP A 119 6.98 35.34 25.46
N GLY A 120 6.31 34.74 26.45
CA GLY A 120 6.67 34.48 27.85
C GLY A 120 5.41 34.26 28.71
N GLU A 121 5.54 33.52 29.82
CA GLU A 121 4.54 33.34 30.91
C GLU A 121 3.29 32.47 30.61
N THR A 122 3.08 31.34 31.33
CA THR A 122 2.40 31.19 32.66
C THR A 122 0.86 31.10 32.47
N THR A 123 0.11 30.05 32.86
CA THR A 123 0.25 29.05 33.94
C THR A 123 -0.54 27.77 33.65
N SER A 124 -0.09 26.60 34.13
CA SER A 124 -0.97 25.63 34.83
C SER A 124 -0.15 24.56 35.57
N ARG A 125 -0.54 24.26 36.81
CA ARG A 125 0.25 23.61 37.87
C ARG A 125 -0.33 22.23 38.27
N VAL A 126 0.50 21.38 38.91
CA VAL A 126 0.24 20.06 39.54
C VAL A 126 0.09 18.89 38.53
N GLN A 127 0.95 17.86 38.46
CA GLN A 127 2.25 17.55 39.11
C GLN A 127 2.25 17.10 40.60
N GLU A 128 2.00 15.82 40.87
CA GLU A 128 2.49 15.00 42.03
C GLU A 128 2.16 13.49 41.79
N PRO A 129 2.78 12.49 42.47
CA PRO A 129 4.21 12.16 42.43
C PRO A 129 4.49 10.64 42.15
N PRO A 130 5.76 10.21 41.96
CA PRO A 130 6.17 8.81 42.04
C PRO A 130 6.97 8.52 43.33
N GLU A 131 6.58 7.51 44.12
CA GLU A 131 7.46 6.95 45.16
C GLU A 131 7.37 5.41 45.22
N LYS A 132 8.57 4.80 45.05
CA LYS A 132 9.06 3.50 45.54
C LYS A 132 8.48 2.20 44.96
#